data_AF-A0AAQ4EW68-F1
#
_entry.id   AF-A0AAQ4EW68-F1
#
_cell.length_a   1.000
_cell.length_b   1.000
_cell.length_c   1.000
_cell.angle_alpha   90.00
_cell.angle_beta   90.00
_cell.angle_gamma   90.00
#
_symmetry.space_group_name_H-M   'P 1'
#
loop_
_entity.id
_entity.type
_entity.pdbx_description
1 polymer ?
#
loop_
_entity_poly.entity_id
_entity_poly.type
_entity_poly.pdbx_seq_one_letter_code
_entity_poly.pdbx_strand_id
1 'polypeptide(L)'
;MRAGETPRWRNSAPEKFVLEKLRVGETLFWRNSVLEKLCAGENPCWTNSVLEKLYAGENLCWRNSVLEKLRVGETPCLRNSVLEKLRVGETPCWRNFVLEKHRVGQTPCWRNSVLEKLRAGQTPCWRNSVLEKLHAGETPCWRISVLEKLRAGESLFIRNSALEKLCVGETPRWRNSALGNSALVKLRAGETPCWRNSELEKLRALETPR
;
A
#
# COMPACT_ATOMS: atom_id res chain seq x y z
N MET A 1 -18.90 18.68 -28.08
CA MET A 1 -19.71 18.18 -26.94
C MET A 1 -19.91 19.33 -25.97
N ARG A 2 -21.14 19.62 -25.56
CA ARG A 2 -21.43 20.72 -24.61
C ARG A 2 -21.06 20.28 -23.19
N ALA A 3 -20.63 21.24 -22.37
CA ALA A 3 -20.42 21.03 -20.94
C ALA A 3 -21.75 20.59 -20.29
N GLY A 4 -21.79 19.36 -19.77
CA GLY A 4 -22.93 18.87 -18.97
C GLY A 4 -23.60 17.57 -19.45
N GLU A 5 -23.30 17.08 -20.66
CA GLU A 5 -23.84 15.79 -21.11
C GLU A 5 -22.94 14.63 -20.65
N THR A 6 -23.46 13.78 -19.75
CA THR A 6 -22.81 12.51 -19.38
C THR A 6 -22.97 11.51 -20.53
N PRO A 7 -21.89 11.07 -21.19
CA PRO A 7 -21.99 10.08 -22.24
C PRO A 7 -22.44 8.73 -21.65
N ARG A 8 -23.53 8.18 -22.18
CA ARG A 8 -24.16 6.95 -21.68
C ARG A 8 -23.64 5.75 -22.46
N TRP A 9 -22.56 5.15 -21.97
CA TRP A 9 -22.01 3.91 -22.50
C TRP A 9 -22.68 2.73 -21.81
N ARG A 10 -23.28 1.82 -22.57
CA ARG A 10 -24.05 0.71 -22.00
C ARG A 10 -23.17 -0.49 -21.64
N ASN A 11 -21.99 -0.66 -22.26
CA ASN A 11 -21.10 -1.82 -22.04
C ASN A 11 -19.64 -1.61 -22.51
N SER A 12 -19.38 -0.58 -23.32
CA SER A 12 -18.05 -0.27 -23.82
C SER A 12 -17.99 1.19 -24.19
N ALA A 13 -16.84 1.77 -23.98
CA ALA A 13 -16.62 3.18 -24.23
C ALA A 13 -15.45 3.34 -25.21
N PRO A 14 -15.34 4.50 -25.89
CA PRO A 14 -14.46 4.64 -27.06
C PRO A 14 -13.01 4.35 -26.74
N GLU A 15 -12.27 3.82 -27.71
CA GLU A 15 -10.89 3.34 -27.53
C GLU A 15 -9.91 4.41 -27.01
N LYS A 16 -10.24 5.69 -27.22
CA LYS A 16 -9.53 6.86 -26.69
C LYS A 16 -10.48 8.03 -26.56
N PHE A 17 -10.46 8.72 -25.41
CA PHE A 17 -11.25 9.94 -25.19
C PHE A 17 -10.63 10.74 -24.03
N VAL A 18 -10.91 12.04 -24.05
CA VAL A 18 -10.48 13.01 -23.04
C VAL A 18 -11.72 13.72 -22.52
N LEU A 19 -11.99 13.63 -21.23
CA LEU A 19 -13.10 14.35 -20.58
C LEU A 19 -12.63 15.01 -19.29
N GLU A 20 -13.21 16.18 -19.02
CA GLU A 20 -12.95 16.92 -17.78
C GLU A 20 -13.61 16.22 -16.57
N LYS A 21 -14.87 15.80 -16.70
CA LYS A 21 -15.63 15.18 -15.61
C LYS A 21 -16.51 14.05 -16.14
N LEU A 22 -16.50 12.93 -15.45
CA LEU A 22 -17.37 11.79 -15.76
C LEU A 22 -17.93 11.18 -14.46
N ARG A 23 -19.22 10.78 -14.51
CA ARG A 23 -19.85 9.95 -13.48
C ARG A 23 -20.41 8.70 -14.14
N VAL A 24 -20.09 7.54 -13.59
CA VAL A 24 -20.53 6.24 -14.08
C VAL A 24 -21.12 5.45 -12.91
N GLY A 25 -22.30 4.86 -13.11
CA GLY A 25 -22.92 4.00 -12.10
C GLY A 25 -22.57 2.51 -12.22
N GLU A 26 -22.41 2.01 -13.45
CA GLU A 26 -22.34 0.57 -13.76
C GLU A 26 -20.96 0.13 -14.29
N THR A 27 -20.79 -1.19 -14.42
CA THR A 27 -19.59 -1.86 -14.95
C THR A 27 -19.20 -1.28 -16.32
N LEU A 28 -18.04 -0.62 -16.40
CA LEU A 28 -17.47 -0.14 -17.65
C LEU A 28 -16.03 -0.60 -17.81
N PHE A 29 -15.70 -1.00 -19.03
CA PHE A 29 -14.33 -1.34 -19.44
C PHE A 29 -13.77 -0.26 -20.37
N TRP A 30 -12.60 0.26 -20.02
CA TRP A 30 -11.90 1.30 -20.76
C TRP A 30 -10.51 0.83 -21.16
N ARG A 31 -10.16 0.97 -22.43
CA ARG A 31 -8.81 0.61 -22.93
C ARG A 31 -7.80 1.71 -22.70
N ASN A 32 -8.03 2.89 -23.27
CA ASN A 32 -7.17 4.05 -23.08
C ASN A 32 -8.00 5.28 -22.70
N SER A 33 -7.64 5.96 -21.62
CA SER A 33 -8.39 7.13 -21.14
C SER A 33 -7.49 8.18 -20.51
N VAL A 34 -7.82 9.45 -20.72
CA VAL A 34 -7.23 10.58 -19.99
C VAL A 34 -8.37 11.39 -19.39
N LEU A 35 -8.46 11.46 -18.07
CA LEU A 35 -9.56 12.15 -17.39
C LEU A 35 -9.03 13.04 -16.26
N GLU A 36 -9.61 14.23 -16.11
CA GLU A 36 -9.27 15.06 -14.96
C GLU A 36 -9.97 14.52 -13.70
N LYS A 37 -11.29 14.32 -13.75
CA LYS A 37 -12.07 13.81 -12.61
C LYS A 37 -13.05 12.72 -13.00
N LEU A 38 -13.06 11.64 -12.21
CA LEU A 38 -13.98 10.54 -12.37
C LEU A 38 -14.60 10.11 -11.03
N CYS A 39 -15.92 9.91 -11.04
CA CYS A 39 -16.61 9.13 -10.03
C CYS A 39 -17.19 7.87 -10.69
N ALA A 40 -16.75 6.70 -10.25
CA ALA A 40 -17.26 5.42 -10.72
C ALA A 40 -17.93 4.67 -9.58
N GLY A 41 -19.10 4.09 -9.85
CA GLY A 41 -19.84 3.23 -8.93
C GLY A 41 -19.21 1.84 -8.87
N GLU A 42 -19.93 0.86 -9.41
CA GLU A 42 -19.60 -0.55 -9.27
C GLU A 42 -18.71 -1.08 -10.41
N ASN A 43 -17.70 -1.88 -10.04
CA ASN A 43 -16.88 -2.73 -10.92
C ASN A 43 -16.19 -2.04 -12.13
N PRO A 44 -15.64 -0.82 -12.00
CA PRO A 44 -15.05 -0.18 -13.16
C PRO A 44 -13.65 -0.77 -13.48
N CYS A 45 -13.37 -0.97 -14.77
CA CYS A 45 -12.17 -1.64 -15.26
C CYS A 45 -11.39 -0.81 -16.28
N TRP A 46 -10.08 -0.69 -16.11
CA TRP A 46 -9.21 0.04 -17.05
C TRP A 46 -7.93 -0.72 -17.40
N THR A 47 -7.45 -0.51 -18.63
CA THR A 47 -6.19 -1.11 -19.13
C THR A 47 -5.01 -0.15 -19.23
N ASN A 48 -5.24 1.09 -19.62
CA ASN A 48 -4.24 2.16 -19.64
C ASN A 48 -4.93 3.49 -19.34
N SER A 49 -4.38 4.26 -18.40
CA SER A 49 -4.98 5.56 -18.10
C SER A 49 -4.03 6.57 -17.47
N VAL A 50 -4.42 7.84 -17.60
CA VAL A 50 -3.87 8.95 -16.82
C VAL A 50 -5.04 9.70 -16.21
N LEU A 51 -5.12 9.74 -14.88
CA LEU A 51 -6.17 10.47 -14.15
C LEU A 51 -5.62 11.42 -13.10
N GLU A 52 -6.21 12.60 -12.97
CA GLU A 52 -5.86 13.47 -11.84
C GLU A 52 -6.60 12.99 -10.57
N LYS A 53 -7.92 12.78 -10.64
CA LYS A 53 -8.73 12.38 -9.48
C LYS A 53 -9.71 11.25 -9.81
N LEU A 54 -9.64 10.16 -9.05
CA LEU A 54 -10.63 9.08 -9.07
C LEU A 54 -11.29 8.88 -7.70
N TYR A 55 -12.61 8.77 -7.71
CA TYR A 55 -13.44 8.23 -6.64
C TYR A 55 -14.13 6.97 -7.18
N ALA A 56 -13.82 5.81 -6.62
CA ALA A 56 -14.48 4.55 -6.96
C ALA A 56 -15.23 3.99 -5.75
N GLY A 57 -16.41 3.43 -5.98
CA GLY A 57 -17.20 2.74 -4.95
C GLY A 57 -16.56 1.41 -4.59
N GLU A 58 -16.82 0.39 -5.40
CA GLU A 58 -16.49 -1.01 -5.12
C GLU A 58 -15.75 -1.66 -6.30
N ASN A 59 -14.84 -2.61 -5.99
CA ASN A 59 -14.26 -3.56 -6.95
C ASN A 59 -13.60 -2.90 -8.18
N LEU A 60 -12.74 -1.91 -7.94
CA LEU A 60 -11.95 -1.27 -8.99
C LEU A 60 -10.87 -2.21 -9.53
N CYS A 61 -10.83 -2.46 -10.85
CA CYS A 61 -9.72 -3.16 -11.49
C CYS A 61 -8.96 -2.24 -12.45
N TRP A 62 -7.64 -2.16 -12.30
CA TRP A 62 -6.83 -1.31 -13.16
C TRP A 62 -5.50 -1.96 -13.51
N ARG A 63 -5.19 -1.98 -14.79
CA ARG A 63 -3.87 -2.24 -15.32
C ARG A 63 -3.28 -0.92 -15.83
N ASN A 64 -1.99 -0.68 -15.59
CA ASN A 64 -1.21 0.46 -16.09
C ASN A 64 -1.87 1.84 -15.88
N SER A 65 -1.56 2.49 -14.76
CA SER A 65 -2.16 3.79 -14.47
C SER A 65 -1.21 4.78 -13.83
N VAL A 66 -1.42 6.06 -14.15
CA VAL A 66 -0.79 7.19 -13.47
C VAL A 66 -1.89 8.03 -12.84
N LEU A 67 -1.87 8.16 -11.51
CA LEU A 67 -2.89 8.92 -10.78
C LEU A 67 -2.30 9.89 -9.76
N GLU A 68 -2.81 11.12 -9.72
CA GLU A 68 -2.45 12.03 -8.62
C GLU A 68 -3.22 11.64 -7.34
N LYS A 69 -4.54 11.43 -7.43
CA LYS A 69 -5.39 11.13 -6.27
C LYS A 69 -6.37 9.99 -6.54
N LEU A 70 -6.33 8.98 -5.68
CA LEU A 70 -7.27 7.87 -5.68
C LEU A 70 -7.97 7.74 -4.32
N ARG A 71 -9.30 7.65 -4.35
CA ARG A 71 -10.13 7.18 -3.24
C ARG A 71 -10.98 6.01 -3.69
N VAL A 72 -10.89 4.90 -2.96
CA VAL A 72 -11.72 3.71 -3.21
C VAL A 72 -12.39 3.32 -1.90
N GLY A 73 -13.67 2.96 -1.97
CA GLY A 73 -14.36 2.31 -0.86
C GLY A 73 -13.73 0.94 -0.59
N GLU A 74 -13.94 0.00 -1.50
CA GLU A 74 -13.64 -1.41 -1.28
C GLU A 74 -12.85 -2.06 -2.44
N THR A 75 -12.02 -3.05 -2.08
CA THR A 75 -11.45 -4.11 -2.95
C THR A 75 -10.72 -3.67 -4.23
N PRO A 76 -9.92 -2.58 -4.27
CA PRO A 76 -9.23 -2.25 -5.51
C PRO A 76 -8.09 -3.23 -5.82
N CYS A 77 -8.04 -3.63 -7.09
CA CYS A 77 -6.99 -4.43 -7.69
C CYS A 77 -6.23 -3.59 -8.74
N LEU A 78 -5.11 -2.98 -8.34
CA LEU A 78 -4.25 -2.22 -9.26
C LEU A 78 -2.97 -2.99 -9.60
N ARG A 79 -2.57 -2.89 -10.86
CA ARG A 79 -1.32 -3.45 -11.39
C ARG A 79 -0.56 -2.41 -12.21
N ASN A 80 0.75 -2.31 -11.98
CA ASN A 80 1.64 -1.42 -12.70
C ASN A 80 1.19 0.06 -12.60
N SER A 81 1.11 0.59 -11.38
CA SER A 81 0.54 1.91 -11.15
C SER A 81 1.48 2.85 -10.38
N VAL A 82 1.45 4.12 -10.75
CA VAL A 82 2.13 5.20 -10.01
C VAL A 82 1.05 6.11 -9.42
N LEU A 83 1.06 6.30 -8.10
CA LEU A 83 0.15 7.25 -7.47
C LEU A 83 0.80 8.12 -6.40
N GLU A 84 0.41 9.40 -6.36
CA GLU A 84 0.88 10.30 -5.28
C GLU A 84 0.08 10.10 -4.00
N LYS A 85 -1.26 10.12 -4.08
CA LYS A 85 -2.15 10.09 -2.91
C LYS A 85 -3.20 9.00 -3.03
N LEU A 86 -3.24 8.13 -2.04
CA LEU A 86 -4.17 7.01 -1.98
C LEU A 86 -4.92 6.97 -0.64
N ARG A 87 -6.23 6.77 -0.71
CA ARG A 87 -7.07 6.36 0.43
C ARG A 87 -7.92 5.16 0.03
N VAL A 88 -7.81 4.07 0.77
CA VAL A 88 -8.65 2.88 0.57
C VAL A 88 -9.23 2.42 1.89
N GLY A 89 -10.50 2.05 1.88
CA GLY A 89 -11.16 1.39 3.01
C GLY A 89 -10.60 -0.01 3.21
N GLU A 90 -10.97 -0.95 2.35
CA GLU A 90 -10.80 -2.39 2.64
C GLU A 90 -10.09 -3.19 1.53
N THR A 91 -9.32 -4.19 1.97
CA THR A 91 -8.82 -5.36 1.20
C THR A 91 -8.11 -5.09 -0.14
N PRO A 92 -7.28 -4.03 -0.30
CA PRO A 92 -6.69 -3.79 -1.60
C PRO A 92 -5.57 -4.76 -1.96
N CYS A 93 -5.52 -5.13 -3.24
CA CYS A 93 -4.50 -6.00 -3.81
C CYS A 93 -3.66 -5.25 -4.84
N TRP A 94 -2.37 -5.13 -4.56
CA TRP A 94 -1.47 -4.28 -5.32
C TRP A 94 -0.24 -5.02 -5.84
N ARG A 95 0.07 -4.80 -7.11
CA ARG A 95 1.25 -5.39 -7.75
C ARG A 95 2.00 -4.37 -8.60
N ASN A 96 3.32 -4.27 -8.38
CA ASN A 96 4.21 -3.39 -9.12
C ASN A 96 3.74 -1.93 -9.04
N PHE A 97 4.02 -1.25 -7.94
CA PHE A 97 3.56 0.13 -7.79
C PHE A 97 4.59 1.02 -7.09
N VAL A 98 4.43 2.32 -7.31
CA VAL A 98 5.16 3.39 -6.64
C VAL A 98 4.14 4.33 -6.01
N LEU A 99 4.29 4.59 -4.71
CA LEU A 99 3.35 5.37 -3.93
C LEU A 99 4.05 6.37 -2.99
N GLU A 100 3.61 7.62 -3.00
CA GLU A 100 4.20 8.65 -2.12
C GLU A 100 3.48 8.69 -0.74
N LYS A 101 2.17 8.96 -0.71
CA LYS A 101 1.39 9.14 0.53
C LYS A 101 0.10 8.34 0.55
N HIS A 102 -0.08 7.51 1.57
CA HIS A 102 -1.14 6.50 1.52
C HIS A 102 -1.71 6.18 2.90
N ARG A 103 -3.04 6.04 2.94
CA ARG A 103 -3.79 5.52 4.09
C ARG A 103 -4.63 4.36 3.60
N VAL A 104 -4.42 3.21 4.20
CA VAL A 104 -5.17 2.01 3.88
C VAL A 104 -5.73 1.45 5.16
N GLY A 105 -7.01 1.06 5.14
CA GLY A 105 -7.64 0.40 6.27
C GLY A 105 -7.17 -1.05 6.37
N GLN A 106 -8.07 -2.00 6.16
CA GLN A 106 -7.87 -3.40 6.52
C GLN A 106 -7.18 -4.22 5.41
N THR A 107 -6.35 -5.19 5.84
CA THR A 107 -5.84 -6.34 5.07
C THR A 107 -5.15 -6.04 3.72
N PRO A 108 -4.35 -4.97 3.56
CA PRO A 108 -3.75 -4.72 2.26
C PRO A 108 -2.64 -5.70 1.91
N CYS A 109 -2.63 -6.14 0.66
CA CYS A 109 -1.61 -7.02 0.10
C CYS A 109 -0.78 -6.27 -0.94
N TRP A 110 0.52 -6.12 -0.68
CA TRP A 110 1.45 -5.40 -1.54
C TRP A 110 2.55 -6.32 -2.07
N ARG A 111 2.77 -6.31 -3.38
CA ARG A 111 3.84 -7.05 -4.04
C ARG A 111 4.64 -6.18 -4.97
N ASN A 112 5.98 -6.25 -4.86
CA ASN A 112 6.92 -5.49 -5.69
C ASN A 112 6.64 -3.99 -5.62
N SER A 113 7.00 -3.37 -4.49
CA SER A 113 6.53 -2.02 -4.20
C SER A 113 7.56 -1.06 -3.65
N VAL A 114 7.37 0.22 -3.95
CA VAL A 114 8.16 1.32 -3.40
C VAL A 114 7.21 2.32 -2.78
N LEU A 115 7.36 2.57 -1.48
CA LEU A 115 6.52 3.51 -0.75
C LEU A 115 7.30 4.50 0.13
N GLU A 116 6.92 5.77 0.10
CA GLU A 116 7.53 6.76 0.99
C GLU A 116 6.85 6.80 2.37
N LYS A 117 5.52 7.04 2.42
CA LYS A 117 4.77 7.23 3.68
C LYS A 117 3.45 6.47 3.71
N LEU A 118 3.41 5.38 4.48
CA LEU A 118 2.22 4.54 4.69
C LEU A 118 1.66 4.65 6.12
N ARG A 119 0.33 4.76 6.20
CA ARG A 119 -0.45 4.31 7.36
C ARG A 119 -1.33 3.14 6.94
N ALA A 120 -1.05 1.96 7.47
CA ALA A 120 -1.84 0.77 7.24
C ALA A 120 -2.59 0.40 8.53
N GLY A 121 -3.85 -0.03 8.39
CA GLY A 121 -4.65 -0.56 9.49
C GLY A 121 -4.24 -1.98 9.85
N GLN A 122 -5.20 -2.88 9.90
CA GLN A 122 -5.03 -4.26 10.38
C GLN A 122 -4.42 -5.18 9.32
N THR A 123 -3.59 -6.12 9.79
CA THR A 123 -3.05 -7.29 9.06
C THR A 123 -2.42 -7.03 7.68
N PRO A 124 -1.65 -5.95 7.49
CA PRO A 124 -1.05 -5.68 6.20
C PRO A 124 0.10 -6.65 5.87
N CYS A 125 0.20 -7.04 4.60
CA CYS A 125 1.20 -8.00 4.13
C CYS A 125 1.98 -7.48 2.92
N TRP A 126 3.31 -7.58 3.00
CA TRP A 126 4.23 -7.08 1.99
C TRP A 126 5.24 -8.12 1.54
N ARG A 127 5.48 -8.12 0.23
CA ARG A 127 6.49 -8.96 -0.42
C ARG A 127 7.31 -8.15 -1.39
N ASN A 128 8.63 -8.26 -1.35
CA ASN A 128 9.55 -7.56 -2.26
C ASN A 128 9.29 -6.04 -2.25
N SER A 129 9.38 -5.40 -1.09
CA SER A 129 8.94 -4.01 -0.91
C SER A 129 10.02 -3.15 -0.27
N VAL A 130 10.08 -1.89 -0.68
CA VAL A 130 10.97 -0.85 -0.12
C VAL A 130 10.10 0.25 0.47
N LEU A 131 10.27 0.54 1.75
CA LEU A 131 9.50 1.58 2.45
C LEU A 131 10.37 2.51 3.29
N GLU A 132 10.17 3.81 3.19
CA GLU A 132 10.84 4.75 4.12
C GLU A 132 10.13 4.80 5.48
N LYS A 133 8.84 5.12 5.52
CA LYS A 133 8.11 5.37 6.76
C LYS A 133 6.78 4.63 6.79
N LEU A 134 6.61 3.81 7.82
CA LEU A 134 5.39 3.08 8.05
C LEU A 134 4.88 3.21 9.48
N HIS A 135 3.57 3.44 9.59
CA HIS A 135 2.77 3.15 10.78
C HIS A 135 1.79 2.04 10.42
N ALA A 136 2.00 0.85 10.95
CA ALA A 136 1.09 -0.28 10.82
C ALA A 136 0.32 -0.47 12.14
N GLY A 137 -0.95 -0.84 12.02
CA GLY A 137 -1.75 -1.28 13.15
C GLY A 137 -1.36 -2.69 13.58
N GLU A 138 -2.35 -3.57 13.56
CA GLU A 138 -2.26 -4.92 14.11
C GLU A 138 -1.55 -5.88 13.14
N THR A 139 -0.62 -6.69 13.65
CA THR A 139 -0.05 -7.89 12.99
C THR A 139 0.57 -7.75 11.58
N PRO A 140 1.38 -6.72 11.26
CA PRO A 140 2.08 -6.62 9.96
C PRO A 140 3.00 -7.81 9.62
N CYS A 141 2.99 -8.21 8.34
CA CYS A 141 3.75 -9.36 7.81
C CYS A 141 4.71 -8.96 6.66
N TRP A 142 6.01 -9.23 6.81
CA TRP A 142 7.05 -8.79 5.87
C TRP A 142 7.89 -9.93 5.32
N ARG A 143 8.11 -9.92 4.01
CA ARG A 143 9.01 -10.86 3.34
C ARG A 143 9.83 -10.18 2.26
N ILE A 144 11.15 -10.29 2.35
CA ILE A 144 12.10 -9.76 1.35
C ILE A 144 11.84 -8.26 1.19
N SER A 145 12.15 -7.46 2.21
CA SER A 145 11.82 -6.03 2.22
C SER A 145 12.90 -5.20 2.91
N VAL A 146 12.96 -3.92 2.54
CA VAL A 146 13.86 -2.93 3.14
C VAL A 146 13.01 -1.81 3.71
N LEU A 147 13.19 -1.52 4.99
CA LEU A 147 12.44 -0.48 5.69
C LEU A 147 13.39 0.46 6.44
N GLU A 148 13.17 1.78 6.37
CA GLU A 148 13.92 2.69 7.25
C GLU A 148 13.27 2.79 8.63
N LYS A 149 11.96 3.12 8.69
CA LYS A 149 11.26 3.42 9.95
C LYS A 149 9.93 2.69 10.03
N LEU A 150 9.78 1.86 11.06
CA LEU A 150 8.57 1.11 11.35
C LEU A 150 8.03 1.45 12.75
N ARG A 151 6.74 1.78 12.82
CA ARG A 151 5.94 1.73 14.04
C ARG A 151 4.84 0.70 13.88
N ALA A 152 4.79 -0.31 14.75
CA ALA A 152 3.78 -1.36 14.76
C ALA A 152 3.09 -1.43 16.12
N GLY A 153 1.77 -1.67 16.14
CA GLY A 153 0.97 -1.64 17.36
C GLY A 153 1.11 -2.88 18.24
N GLU A 154 1.03 -4.06 17.62
CA GLU A 154 0.97 -5.35 18.32
C GLU A 154 2.13 -6.24 17.86
N SER A 155 1.84 -7.43 17.31
CA SER A 155 2.84 -8.36 16.80
C SER A 155 3.36 -7.99 15.40
N LEU A 156 4.57 -8.44 15.09
CA LEU A 156 5.24 -8.15 13.82
C LEU A 156 6.01 -9.39 13.35
N PHE A 157 5.86 -9.77 12.08
CA PHE A 157 6.64 -10.86 11.48
C PHE A 157 7.53 -10.34 10.35
N ILE A 158 8.86 -10.52 10.48
CA ILE A 158 9.84 -10.08 9.49
C ILE A 158 10.71 -11.26 9.04
N ARG A 159 10.79 -11.46 7.72
CA ARG A 159 11.60 -12.51 7.09
C ARG A 159 12.42 -12.02 5.90
N ASN A 160 13.71 -12.37 5.86
CA ASN A 160 14.62 -12.05 4.75
C ASN A 160 14.68 -10.53 4.46
N SER A 161 14.63 -9.70 5.49
CA SER A 161 14.42 -8.25 5.38
C SER A 161 15.36 -7.45 6.27
N ALA A 162 15.57 -6.19 5.92
CA ALA A 162 16.36 -5.23 6.67
C ALA A 162 15.49 -4.08 7.19
N LEU A 163 15.75 -3.61 8.41
CA LEU A 163 15.06 -2.47 9.03
C LEU A 163 16.05 -1.58 9.80
N GLU A 164 15.97 -0.25 9.68
CA GLU A 164 16.88 0.63 10.45
C GLU A 164 16.35 1.05 11.83
N LYS A 165 15.04 1.31 11.96
CA LYS A 165 14.42 1.79 13.21
C LYS A 165 13.07 1.13 13.45
N LEU A 166 12.88 0.55 14.63
CA LEU A 166 11.67 -0.17 15.02
C LEU A 166 11.09 0.37 16.33
N CYS A 167 9.84 0.80 16.34
CA CYS A 167 9.05 0.91 17.56
C CYS A 167 7.90 -0.07 17.49
N VAL A 168 7.76 -0.97 18.47
CA VAL A 168 6.71 -1.97 18.47
C VAL A 168 6.09 -2.06 19.86
N GLY A 169 4.76 -2.15 19.92
CA GLY A 169 4.06 -2.29 21.19
C GLY A 169 4.24 -3.67 21.84
N GLU A 170 4.42 -4.71 21.02
CA GLU A 170 4.61 -6.09 21.47
C GLU A 170 5.82 -6.81 20.80
N THR A 171 5.97 -8.12 21.03
CA THR A 171 7.07 -8.94 20.51
C THR A 171 7.14 -9.07 18.98
N PRO A 172 8.27 -8.68 18.35
CA PRO A 172 8.52 -8.96 16.94
C PRO A 172 9.20 -10.33 16.75
N ARG A 173 8.90 -10.97 15.61
CA ARG A 173 9.47 -12.25 15.19
C ARG A 173 10.32 -12.09 13.95
N TRP A 174 11.58 -12.53 14.03
CA TRP A 174 12.58 -12.31 12.98
C TRP A 174 13.16 -13.62 12.44
N ARG A 175 13.36 -13.67 11.12
CA ARG A 175 14.01 -14.80 10.45
C ARG A 175 14.90 -14.33 9.29
N ASN A 176 16.17 -14.68 9.30
CA ASN A 176 17.14 -14.32 8.24
C ASN A 176 17.12 -12.80 7.95
N SER A 177 17.08 -11.99 9.00
CA SER A 177 16.84 -10.55 8.88
C SER A 177 17.84 -9.74 9.68
N ALA A 178 18.01 -8.48 9.27
CA ALA A 178 18.90 -7.53 9.93
C ALA A 178 18.10 -6.35 10.48
N LEU A 179 18.51 -5.89 11.66
CA LEU A 179 18.07 -4.64 12.25
C LEU A 179 19.31 -3.76 12.42
N GLY A 180 19.28 -2.52 11.93
CA GLY A 180 20.43 -1.63 11.92
C GLY A 180 21.03 -1.40 13.31
N ASN A 181 22.34 -1.19 13.38
CA ASN A 181 23.07 -1.05 14.65
C ASN A 181 22.62 0.16 15.50
N SER A 182 21.97 1.17 14.90
CA SER A 182 21.37 2.32 15.58
C SER A 182 19.88 2.13 15.91
N ALA A 183 19.35 0.93 15.76
CA ALA A 183 17.93 0.67 15.93
C ALA A 183 17.55 0.72 17.42
N LEU A 184 16.82 1.77 17.77
CA LEU A 184 16.15 1.85 19.06
C LEU A 184 14.92 0.93 19.05
N VAL A 185 15.06 -0.33 19.45
CA VAL A 185 13.91 -1.20 19.74
C VAL A 185 13.35 -0.77 21.08
N LYS A 186 12.23 -0.03 21.05
CA LYS A 186 11.46 0.24 22.27
C LYS A 186 10.37 -0.81 22.40
N LEU A 187 10.52 -1.73 23.35
CA LEU A 187 9.51 -2.71 23.76
C LEU A 187 8.86 -2.26 25.06
N ARG A 188 7.65 -2.76 25.36
CA ARG A 188 7.10 -2.70 26.72
C ARG A 188 7.85 -3.69 27.62
N ALA A 189 7.91 -3.38 28.92
CA ALA A 189 8.68 -4.16 29.89
C ALA A 189 8.19 -5.62 29.97
N GLY A 190 9.13 -6.58 29.94
CA GLY A 190 8.84 -8.03 30.08
C GLY A 190 8.80 -8.82 28.77
N GLU A 191 8.97 -8.18 27.62
CA GLU A 191 8.86 -8.83 26.31
C GLU A 191 10.21 -9.02 25.60
N THR A 192 10.45 -10.22 25.06
CA THR A 192 11.69 -10.54 24.32
C THR A 192 11.38 -10.86 22.85
N PRO A 193 12.05 -10.23 21.87
CA PRO A 193 11.94 -10.61 20.47
C PRO A 193 12.45 -12.03 20.21
N CYS A 194 11.86 -12.74 19.25
CA CYS A 194 12.42 -14.02 18.80
C CYS A 194 13.25 -13.84 17.53
N TRP A 195 14.48 -14.33 17.56
CA TRP A 195 15.45 -14.25 16.47
C TRP A 195 15.77 -15.65 15.98
N ARG A 196 15.75 -15.85 14.67
CA ARG A 196 16.26 -17.07 14.04
C ARG A 196 17.20 -16.67 12.91
N ASN A 197 18.46 -17.12 12.95
CA ASN A 197 19.46 -16.88 11.91
C ASN A 197 19.54 -15.40 11.51
N SER A 198 19.57 -14.46 12.46
CA SER A 198 19.44 -13.02 12.22
C SER A 198 20.63 -12.26 12.83
N GLU A 199 21.13 -11.20 12.17
CA GLU A 199 22.43 -10.55 12.45
C GLU A 199 22.47 -9.63 13.69
N LEU A 200 21.62 -9.85 14.70
CA LEU A 200 21.62 -9.04 15.93
C LEU A 200 22.47 -9.64 17.08
N GLU A 201 23.16 -10.76 16.84
CA GLU A 201 23.99 -11.43 17.85
C GLU A 201 25.17 -10.59 18.38
N LYS A 202 25.48 -9.43 17.79
CA LYS A 202 26.64 -8.61 18.20
C LYS A 202 26.34 -7.52 19.24
N LEU A 203 25.07 -7.25 19.60
CA LEU A 203 24.75 -6.21 20.61
C LEU A 203 24.49 -6.74 22.03
N ARG A 204 24.30 -8.05 22.22
CA ARG A 204 24.18 -8.64 23.58
C ARG A 204 25.44 -8.52 24.44
N ALA A 205 26.58 -8.14 23.86
CA ALA A 205 27.85 -7.99 24.58
C ALA A 205 28.06 -6.60 25.22
N LEU A 206 27.17 -5.63 25.01
CA LEU A 206 27.36 -4.24 25.49
C LEU A 206 26.33 -3.74 26.50
N GLU A 207 25.26 -4.49 26.78
CA GLU A 207 24.20 -4.11 27.72
C GLU A 207 23.98 -5.15 28.85
N THR A 208 25.05 -5.72 29.42
CA THR A 208 24.96 -6.17 30.82
C THR A 208 25.25 -4.96 31.70
N PRO A 209 24.27 -4.40 32.43
CA PRO A 209 24.58 -3.45 33.48
C PRO A 209 25.42 -4.19 34.53
N ARG A 210 26.57 -3.63 34.90
CA ARG A 210 27.22 -3.97 36.17
C ARG A 210 26.38 -3.46 37.33
#